data_AF-A0A075V1T4-F1
#
_entry.id   AF-A0A075V1T4-F1
#
_cell.length_a   1.000
_cell.length_b   1.000
_cell.length_c   1.000
_cell.angle_alpha   90.00
_cell.angle_beta   90.00
_cell.angle_gamma   90.00
#
_symmetry.space_group_name_H-M   'P 1'
#
loop_
_entity.id
_entity.type
_entity.pdbx_description
1 polymer ?
#
loop_
_entity_poly.entity_id
_entity_poly.type
_entity_poly.pdbx_seq_one_letter_code
_entity_poly.pdbx_strand_id
1 'polypeptide(L)'
;MAKGSAPESVSDSRLVAASVPLGGSHPCAGAGHSGNDRHTPVVTDFPPDVEAHYRRLAAQRHWPHETEAAFRASVARYRALDEGAGPRQYYEYVDHEGLVDEGARWLWEAVVVEHETVAVKQIELDSSGAIRRYWWQNIEDDAGGLTDQALDPGLTSVSRSTFYALWDSSTTDSFARGARSWPGAGDTPGH
;
A
#
# COMPACT_ATOMS: atom_id res chain seq x y z
N MET A 1 -36.28 -16.90 -34.64
CA MET A 1 -36.82 -16.27 -33.41
C MET A 1 -36.09 -16.86 -32.22
N ALA A 2 -35.47 -15.99 -31.42
CA ALA A 2 -34.51 -16.32 -30.38
C ALA A 2 -35.18 -16.88 -29.11
N LYS A 3 -34.49 -17.78 -28.42
CA LYS A 3 -34.59 -17.92 -26.96
C LYS A 3 -33.18 -17.74 -26.39
N GLY A 4 -33.04 -16.69 -25.59
CA GLY A 4 -31.79 -16.27 -24.98
C GLY A 4 -31.35 -17.21 -23.86
N SER A 5 -30.06 -17.53 -23.87
CA SER A 5 -29.34 -18.01 -22.71
C SER A 5 -28.89 -16.80 -21.90
N ALA A 6 -29.35 -16.72 -20.65
CA ALA A 6 -28.69 -15.92 -19.63
C ALA A 6 -27.46 -16.71 -19.13
N PRO A 7 -26.30 -16.08 -18.91
CA PRO A 7 -25.35 -16.59 -17.95
C PRO A 7 -25.63 -15.95 -16.59
N GLU A 8 -25.86 -16.80 -15.58
CA GLU A 8 -25.86 -16.43 -14.17
C GLU A 8 -24.52 -15.80 -13.81
N SER A 9 -24.59 -14.54 -13.36
CA SER A 9 -23.48 -13.83 -12.75
C SER A 9 -23.34 -14.32 -11.32
N VAL A 10 -22.27 -15.04 -11.03
CA VAL A 10 -21.76 -15.23 -9.67
C VAL A 10 -20.31 -14.80 -9.69
N SER A 11 -20.09 -13.49 -9.56
CA SER A 11 -18.79 -12.97 -9.14
C SER A 11 -18.74 -13.05 -7.63
N ASP A 12 -18.13 -14.12 -7.12
CA ASP A 12 -17.68 -14.22 -5.73
C ASP A 12 -16.42 -13.33 -5.61
N SER A 13 -16.63 -12.02 -5.55
CA SER A 13 -15.59 -11.03 -5.30
C SER A 13 -15.27 -11.01 -3.81
N ARG A 14 -14.48 -12.00 -3.36
CA ARG A 14 -13.81 -11.92 -2.06
C ARG A 14 -12.68 -10.92 -2.17
N LEU A 15 -13.02 -9.65 -1.96
CA LEU A 15 -12.08 -8.57 -1.68
C LEU A 15 -11.38 -8.88 -0.35
N VAL A 16 -10.16 -9.40 -0.44
CA VAL A 16 -9.25 -9.46 0.70
C VAL A 16 -8.44 -8.17 0.71
N ALA A 17 -9.08 -7.07 1.11
CA ALA A 17 -8.34 -5.96 1.71
C ALA A 17 -8.06 -6.32 3.18
N ALA A 18 -7.26 -7.37 3.37
CA ALA A 18 -6.70 -7.68 4.68
C ALA A 18 -5.20 -7.42 4.59
N SER A 19 -4.75 -6.34 5.24
CA SER A 19 -3.41 -6.35 5.83
C SER A 19 -3.36 -7.56 6.76
N VAL A 20 -2.88 -8.69 6.26
CA VAL A 20 -2.56 -9.85 7.08
C VAL A 20 -1.15 -9.59 7.65
N PRO A 21 -0.95 -9.66 8.97
CA PRO A 21 0.38 -9.52 9.54
C PRO A 21 1.27 -10.65 9.00
N LEU A 22 2.52 -10.33 8.63
CA LEU A 22 3.55 -11.32 8.32
C LEU A 22 3.83 -12.17 9.57
N GLY A 23 3.05 -13.24 9.73
CA GLY A 23 3.12 -14.18 10.84
C GLY A 23 2.76 -15.58 10.35
N GLY A 24 3.77 -16.34 9.93
CA GLY A 24 3.65 -17.80 9.77
C GLY A 24 4.39 -18.36 8.56
N SER A 25 5.65 -18.76 8.73
CA SER A 25 6.30 -19.75 7.87
C SER A 25 6.70 -20.95 8.73
N HIS A 26 6.06 -22.10 8.49
CA HIS A 26 6.56 -23.40 8.92
C HIS A 26 7.71 -23.86 8.01
N PRO A 27 8.68 -24.64 8.53
CA PRO A 27 9.85 -25.06 7.77
C PRO A 27 9.56 -26.32 6.94
N CYS A 28 9.91 -26.29 5.66
CA CYS A 28 10.06 -27.51 4.86
C CYS A 28 11.54 -27.73 4.54
N ALA A 29 12.09 -28.79 5.12
CA ALA A 29 13.43 -29.28 4.86
C ALA A 29 13.50 -30.09 3.57
N GLY A 30 14.61 -29.94 2.85
CA GLY A 30 15.28 -31.06 2.16
C GLY A 30 15.24 -31.08 0.63
N ALA A 31 16.39 -30.76 0.02
CA ALA A 31 17.20 -31.64 -0.86
C ALA A 31 17.91 -30.79 -1.94
N GLY A 32 19.24 -30.83 -1.92
CA GLY A 32 20.08 -30.02 -2.80
C GLY A 32 20.11 -30.50 -4.25
N HIS A 33 20.64 -29.65 -5.13
CA HIS A 33 21.50 -30.01 -6.25
C HIS A 33 22.42 -28.83 -6.58
N SER A 34 23.67 -29.18 -6.84
CA SER A 34 24.80 -28.31 -7.13
C SER A 34 24.62 -27.59 -8.47
N GLY A 35 24.69 -26.26 -8.46
CA GLY A 35 24.70 -25.40 -9.64
C GLY A 35 25.47 -24.14 -9.31
N ASN A 36 26.74 -24.12 -9.69
CA ASN A 36 27.68 -23.05 -9.40
C ASN A 36 27.41 -21.85 -10.33
N ASP A 37 26.35 -21.09 -10.05
CA ASP A 37 26.15 -19.76 -10.64
C ASP A 37 26.63 -18.71 -9.66
N ARG A 38 27.57 -17.88 -10.13
CA ARG A 38 28.08 -16.73 -9.39
C ARG A 38 26.95 -15.72 -9.25
N HIS A 39 26.13 -15.86 -8.23
CA HIS A 39 25.38 -14.73 -7.68
C HIS A 39 26.42 -13.74 -7.14
N THR A 40 26.77 -12.74 -7.94
CA THR A 40 27.25 -11.48 -7.37
C THR A 40 26.20 -11.01 -6.38
N PRO A 41 26.51 -10.88 -5.08
CA PRO A 41 25.62 -10.18 -4.19
C PRO A 41 25.66 -8.73 -4.64
N VAL A 42 24.64 -8.30 -5.39
CA VAL A 42 24.35 -6.87 -5.50
C VAL A 42 23.93 -6.47 -4.09
N VAL A 43 24.92 -6.03 -3.31
CA VAL A 43 24.67 -5.33 -2.06
C VAL A 43 24.16 -3.96 -2.47
N THR A 44 22.86 -3.88 -2.71
CA THR A 44 22.13 -2.62 -2.79
C THR A 44 22.03 -2.09 -1.37
N ASP A 45 23.06 -1.38 -0.91
CA ASP A 45 22.95 -0.63 0.33
C ASP A 45 21.80 0.39 0.19
N PHE A 46 20.91 0.37 1.18
CA PHE A 46 19.86 1.38 1.29
C PHE A 46 20.46 2.71 1.74
N PRO A 47 19.82 3.84 1.40
CA PRO A 47 20.16 5.12 2.03
C PRO A 47 20.22 4.98 3.57
N PRO A 48 21.15 5.67 4.25
CA PRO A 48 21.39 5.46 5.69
C PRO A 48 20.16 5.70 6.59
N ASP A 49 19.29 6.63 6.19
CA ASP A 49 18.03 6.93 6.86
C ASP A 49 17.01 5.78 6.74
N VAL A 50 16.89 5.19 5.56
CA VAL A 50 16.04 4.02 5.29
C VAL A 50 16.56 2.79 6.04
N GLU A 51 17.88 2.58 6.00
CA GLU A 51 18.57 1.53 6.77
C GLU A 51 18.31 1.69 8.28
N ALA A 52 18.44 2.91 8.80
CA ALA A 52 18.19 3.19 10.22
C ALA A 52 16.72 3.01 10.60
N HIS A 53 15.79 3.37 9.71
CA HIS A 53 14.36 3.16 9.90
C HIS A 53 14.04 1.66 10.04
N TYR A 54 14.49 0.82 9.10
CA TYR A 54 14.19 -0.62 9.15
C TYR A 54 14.92 -1.36 10.26
N ARG A 55 16.16 -0.96 10.60
CA ARG A 55 16.84 -1.50 11.80
C ARG A 55 16.04 -1.19 13.07
N ARG A 56 15.47 0.01 13.18
CA ARG A 56 14.63 0.38 14.32
C ARG A 56 13.33 -0.41 14.34
N LEU A 57 12.69 -0.61 13.18
CA LEU A 57 11.49 -1.43 13.06
C LEU A 57 11.74 -2.88 13.50
N ALA A 58 12.81 -3.50 12.99
CA ALA A 58 13.21 -4.86 13.37
C ALA A 58 13.49 -4.98 14.88
N ALA A 59 14.19 -4.00 15.47
CA ALA A 59 14.45 -3.97 16.90
C ALA A 59 13.17 -3.84 17.74
N GLN A 60 12.24 -2.98 17.33
CA GLN A 60 10.95 -2.80 18.00
C GLN A 60 10.08 -4.06 17.94
N ARG A 61 10.12 -4.79 16.81
CA ARG A 61 9.36 -6.03 16.61
C ARG A 61 10.10 -7.29 17.08
N HIS A 62 11.32 -7.13 17.64
CA HIS A 62 12.17 -8.22 18.10
C HIS A 62 12.39 -9.32 17.04
N TRP A 63 12.59 -8.91 15.79
CA TRP A 63 12.74 -9.86 14.69
C TRP A 63 14.03 -10.68 14.80
N PRO A 64 13.96 -12.01 14.55
CA PRO A 64 15.14 -12.82 14.27
C PRO A 64 15.90 -12.30 13.05
N HIS A 65 17.21 -12.55 12.99
CA HIS A 65 18.05 -12.14 11.85
C HIS A 65 17.56 -12.65 10.50
N GLU A 66 16.96 -13.86 10.46
CA GLU A 66 16.38 -14.40 9.22
C GLU A 66 15.18 -13.59 8.72
N THR A 67 14.32 -13.13 9.64
CA THR A 67 13.17 -12.27 9.31
C THR A 67 13.65 -10.90 8.85
N GLU A 68 14.64 -10.32 9.53
CA GLU A 68 15.25 -9.05 9.09
C GLU A 68 15.85 -9.19 7.68
N ALA A 69 16.58 -10.28 7.39
CA ALA A 69 17.17 -10.51 6.09
C ALA A 69 16.10 -10.70 4.99
N ALA A 70 15.06 -11.49 5.25
CA ALA A 70 13.96 -11.69 4.31
C ALA A 70 13.21 -10.38 4.04
N PHE A 71 12.95 -9.59 5.08
CA PHE A 71 12.29 -8.30 4.96
C PHE A 71 13.14 -7.31 4.14
N ARG A 72 14.45 -7.23 4.39
CA ARG A 72 15.37 -6.42 3.57
C ARG A 72 15.38 -6.86 2.10
N ALA A 73 15.32 -8.16 1.83
CA ALA A 73 15.22 -8.66 0.46
C ALA A 73 13.93 -8.20 -0.22
N SER A 74 12.80 -8.20 0.50
CA SER A 74 11.53 -7.61 0.01
C SER A 74 11.68 -6.12 -0.30
N VAL A 75 12.26 -5.33 0.61
CA VAL A 75 12.51 -3.90 0.38
C VAL A 75 13.36 -3.67 -0.87
N ALA A 76 14.43 -4.45 -1.05
CA ALA A 76 15.29 -4.36 -2.23
C ALA A 76 14.54 -4.72 -3.53
N ARG A 77 13.65 -5.72 -3.49
CA ARG A 77 12.75 -6.05 -4.61
C ARG A 77 11.86 -4.88 -4.96
N TYR A 78 11.15 -4.29 -3.99
CA TYR A 78 10.26 -3.14 -4.26
C TYR A 78 11.01 -1.92 -4.75
N ARG A 79 12.22 -1.67 -4.23
CA ARG A 79 13.09 -0.61 -4.76
C ARG A 79 13.42 -0.86 -6.23
N ALA A 80 13.80 -2.07 -6.61
CA ALA A 80 14.10 -2.39 -8.01
C ALA A 80 12.87 -2.22 -8.93
N LEU A 81 11.67 -2.54 -8.45
CA LEU A 81 10.41 -2.31 -9.17
C LEU A 81 10.05 -0.81 -9.27
N ASP A 82 10.27 -0.06 -8.21
CA ASP A 82 10.03 1.40 -8.18
C ASP A 82 11.03 2.17 -9.04
N GLU A 83 12.30 1.78 -9.05
CA GLU A 83 13.35 2.41 -9.86
C GLU A 83 13.36 1.92 -11.33
N GLY A 84 12.67 0.82 -11.64
CA GLY A 84 12.60 0.25 -12.98
C GLY A 84 11.94 1.14 -14.03
N ALA A 85 12.24 0.90 -15.31
CA ALA A 85 11.68 1.66 -16.43
C ALA A 85 10.32 1.12 -16.95
N GLY A 86 9.68 0.21 -16.21
CA GLY A 86 8.41 -0.40 -16.61
C GLY A 86 7.28 0.63 -16.70
N PRO A 87 6.28 0.42 -17.60
CA PRO A 87 5.12 1.30 -17.70
C PRO A 87 4.35 1.31 -16.38
N ARG A 88 3.96 2.51 -15.93
CA ARG A 88 3.21 2.71 -14.69
C ARG A 88 1.72 2.70 -14.96
N GLN A 89 0.98 2.00 -14.11
CA GLN A 89 -0.47 1.98 -14.07
C GLN A 89 -0.94 2.54 -12.73
N TYR A 90 -2.10 3.19 -12.72
CA TYR A 90 -2.62 3.86 -11.54
C TYR A 90 -4.06 3.43 -11.30
N TYR A 91 -4.33 3.04 -10.06
CA TYR A 91 -5.60 2.44 -9.66
C TYR A 91 -6.15 3.07 -8.40
N GLU A 92 -7.46 2.95 -8.23
CA GLU A 92 -8.19 3.37 -7.04
C GLU A 92 -9.26 2.33 -6.66
N TYR A 93 -9.43 2.19 -5.35
CA TYR A 93 -10.57 1.54 -4.71
C TYR A 93 -11.18 2.48 -3.68
N VAL A 94 -12.52 2.49 -3.59
CA VAL A 94 -13.28 3.21 -2.57
C VAL A 94 -14.15 2.21 -1.84
N ASP A 95 -14.06 2.17 -0.51
CA ASP A 95 -14.89 1.31 0.32
C ASP A 95 -16.30 1.90 0.46
N HIS A 96 -17.15 1.65 -0.53
CA HIS A 96 -18.55 2.08 -0.50
C HIS A 96 -19.43 1.25 0.45
N GLU A 97 -18.98 0.07 0.83
CA GLU A 97 -19.75 -0.88 1.64
C GLU A 97 -19.43 -0.76 3.14
N GLY A 98 -18.35 -0.06 3.49
CA GLY A 98 -17.89 0.11 4.86
C GLY A 98 -17.32 -1.17 5.45
N LEU A 99 -16.69 -2.02 4.63
CA LEU A 99 -16.07 -3.26 5.08
C LEU A 99 -14.86 -3.02 6.00
N VAL A 100 -14.16 -1.91 5.77
CA VAL A 100 -13.05 -1.43 6.61
C VAL A 100 -13.43 -0.10 7.25
N ASP A 101 -13.80 0.88 6.43
CA ASP A 101 -14.15 2.24 6.83
C ASP A 101 -14.90 2.91 5.66
N GLU A 102 -16.19 3.20 5.86
CA GLU A 102 -17.05 3.68 4.78
C GLU A 102 -16.51 5.00 4.19
N GLY A 103 -16.22 4.98 2.89
CA GLY A 103 -15.63 6.11 2.17
C GLY A 103 -14.10 6.19 2.23
N ALA A 104 -13.42 5.25 2.89
CA ALA A 104 -11.97 5.11 2.78
C ALA A 104 -11.56 4.79 1.34
N ARG A 105 -10.37 5.27 0.96
CA ARG A 105 -9.84 5.18 -0.40
C ARG A 105 -8.44 4.62 -0.38
N TRP A 106 -8.17 3.74 -1.32
CA TRP A 106 -6.84 3.20 -1.58
C TRP A 106 -6.46 3.56 -3.00
N LEU A 107 -5.25 4.07 -3.17
CA LEU A 107 -4.70 4.34 -4.49
C LEU A 107 -3.37 3.63 -4.64
N TRP A 108 -3.09 3.14 -5.84
CA TRP A 108 -1.85 2.45 -6.15
C TRP A 108 -1.19 2.99 -7.41
N GLU A 109 0.13 3.13 -7.36
CA GLU A 109 0.99 3.11 -8.54
C GLU A 109 1.54 1.69 -8.67
N ALA A 110 1.38 1.09 -9.84
CA ALA A 110 1.69 -0.30 -10.08
C ALA A 110 2.48 -0.51 -11.38
N VAL A 111 3.14 -1.66 -11.47
CA VAL A 111 3.84 -2.17 -12.66
C VAL A 111 3.39 -3.60 -12.96
N VAL A 112 3.47 -4.00 -14.22
CA VAL A 112 3.23 -5.38 -14.62
C VAL A 112 4.54 -6.17 -14.59
N VAL A 113 4.61 -7.21 -13.77
CA VAL A 113 5.74 -8.13 -13.65
C VAL A 113 5.21 -9.53 -13.90
N GLU A 114 5.75 -10.25 -14.89
CA GLU A 114 5.33 -11.64 -15.17
C GLU A 114 3.80 -11.82 -15.31
N HIS A 115 3.13 -10.84 -15.90
CA HIS A 115 1.66 -10.76 -16.07
C HIS A 115 0.85 -10.41 -14.80
N GLU A 116 1.51 -10.19 -13.66
CA GLU A 116 0.87 -9.72 -12.43
C GLU A 116 1.00 -8.20 -12.27
N THR A 117 -0.07 -7.55 -11.83
CA THR A 117 -0.06 -6.11 -11.52
C THR A 117 0.38 -5.91 -10.08
N VAL A 118 1.61 -5.45 -9.88
CA VAL A 118 2.25 -5.32 -8.56
C VAL A 118 2.30 -3.84 -8.15
N ALA A 119 1.82 -3.53 -6.95
CA ALA A 119 1.92 -2.18 -6.38
C ALA A 119 3.37 -1.85 -6.01
N VAL A 120 3.82 -0.65 -6.37
CA VAL A 120 5.13 -0.09 -5.97
C VAL A 120 4.98 1.10 -5.02
N LYS A 121 3.83 1.77 -5.06
CA LYS A 121 3.43 2.81 -4.11
C LYS A 121 1.95 2.67 -3.79
N GLN A 122 1.60 2.95 -2.56
CA GLN A 122 0.23 2.92 -2.06
C GLN A 122 -0.08 4.15 -1.23
N ILE A 123 -1.29 4.68 -1.41
CA ILE A 123 -1.89 5.70 -0.56
C ILE A 123 -3.11 5.06 0.10
N GLU A 124 -3.20 5.18 1.42
CA GLU A 124 -4.44 4.95 2.14
C GLU A 124 -4.97 6.28 2.64
N LEU A 125 -6.22 6.57 2.33
CA LEU A 125 -6.97 7.70 2.86
C LEU A 125 -8.14 7.14 3.65
N ASP A 126 -8.12 7.31 4.97
CA ASP A 126 -9.29 6.95 5.78
C ASP A 126 -10.44 7.96 5.61
N SER A 127 -11.63 7.62 6.10
CA SER A 127 -12.81 8.48 6.02
C SER A 127 -12.64 9.82 6.76
N SER A 128 -11.68 9.90 7.69
CA SER A 128 -11.31 11.13 8.42
C SER A 128 -10.37 12.06 7.62
N GLY A 129 -9.90 11.59 6.47
CA GLY A 129 -8.96 12.29 5.60
C GLY A 129 -7.49 12.11 5.98
N ALA A 130 -7.15 11.21 6.92
CA ALA A 130 -5.77 10.94 7.24
C ALA A 130 -5.12 10.12 6.13
N ILE A 131 -3.93 10.54 5.70
CA ILE A 131 -3.20 9.93 4.60
C ILE A 131 -2.01 9.13 5.14
N ARG A 132 -1.97 7.84 4.81
CA ARG A 132 -0.77 6.99 4.93
C ARG A 132 -0.22 6.70 3.55
N ARG A 133 1.12 6.58 3.47
CA ARG A 133 1.84 6.36 2.21
C ARG A 133 2.85 5.26 2.41
N TYR A 134 2.80 4.28 1.52
CA TYR A 134 3.73 3.17 1.54
C TYR A 134 4.49 3.09 0.21
N TRP A 135 5.79 2.87 0.33
CA TRP A 135 6.72 2.61 -0.77
C TRP A 135 7.95 1.93 -0.20
N TRP A 136 8.95 1.60 -1.02
CA TRP A 136 10.13 0.86 -0.54
C TRP A 136 10.89 1.51 0.63
N GLN A 137 10.77 2.81 0.88
CA GLN A 137 11.40 3.45 2.07
C GLN A 137 10.52 3.41 3.32
N ASN A 138 9.22 3.13 3.17
CA ASN A 138 8.25 2.98 4.23
C ASN A 138 7.25 1.89 3.83
N ILE A 139 7.67 0.63 3.84
CA ILE A 139 6.86 -0.45 3.26
C ILE A 139 5.71 -0.86 4.17
N GLU A 140 5.84 -0.69 5.49
CA GLU A 140 4.82 -0.99 6.48
C GLU A 140 5.01 -0.11 7.72
N ASP A 141 3.90 0.14 8.43
CA ASP A 141 3.88 0.71 9.77
C ASP A 141 2.94 -0.14 10.68
N ASP A 142 2.46 0.44 11.78
CA ASP A 142 1.55 -0.26 12.69
C ASP A 142 0.09 -0.29 12.19
N ALA A 143 -0.27 0.56 11.23
CA ALA A 143 -1.60 0.67 10.66
C ALA A 143 -1.78 -0.14 9.37
N GLY A 144 -0.70 -0.44 8.64
CA GLY A 144 -0.76 -1.26 7.44
C GLY A 144 0.56 -1.30 6.68
N GLY A 145 0.46 -1.55 5.38
CA GLY A 145 1.64 -1.60 4.51
C GLY A 145 1.30 -1.62 3.02
N LEU A 146 2.35 -1.51 2.21
CA LEU A 146 2.30 -1.74 0.78
C LEU A 146 1.84 -3.17 0.53
N THR A 147 0.74 -3.31 -0.21
CA THR A 147 0.23 -4.64 -0.57
C THR A 147 1.28 -5.45 -1.33
N ASP A 148 1.48 -6.69 -0.91
CA ASP A 148 2.32 -7.68 -1.58
C ASP A 148 1.54 -8.60 -2.52
N GLN A 149 0.21 -8.50 -2.49
CA GLN A 149 -0.68 -9.22 -3.37
C GLN A 149 -0.82 -8.49 -4.72
N ALA A 150 -0.98 -9.28 -5.78
CA ALA A 150 -1.33 -8.74 -7.09
C ALA A 150 -2.67 -8.00 -7.03
N LEU A 151 -2.74 -6.86 -7.70
CA LEU A 151 -3.95 -6.05 -7.76
C LEU A 151 -5.01 -6.71 -8.65
N ASP A 152 -6.27 -6.59 -8.22
CA ASP A 152 -7.43 -7.12 -8.94
C ASP A 152 -7.67 -6.31 -10.25
N PRO A 153 -7.96 -6.97 -11.39
CA PRO A 153 -8.34 -6.29 -12.63
C PRO A 153 -9.63 -5.43 -12.53
N GLY A 154 -10.46 -5.59 -11.50
CA GLY A 154 -11.70 -4.84 -11.25
C GLY A 154 -11.51 -3.45 -10.63
N LEU A 155 -10.29 -3.03 -10.34
CA LEU A 155 -10.01 -1.71 -9.78
C LEU A 155 -10.30 -0.57 -10.78
N THR A 156 -10.69 0.58 -10.26
CA THR A 156 -10.94 1.77 -11.10
C THR A 156 -9.60 2.34 -11.53
N SER A 157 -9.38 2.50 -12.84
CA SER A 157 -8.18 3.18 -13.35
C SER A 157 -8.27 4.69 -13.10
N VAL A 158 -7.18 5.28 -12.61
CA VAL A 158 -7.06 6.73 -12.39
C VAL A 158 -5.89 7.32 -13.15
N SER A 159 -5.83 8.64 -13.24
CA SER A 159 -4.70 9.32 -13.88
C SER A 159 -3.49 9.39 -12.94
N ARG A 160 -2.29 9.43 -13.52
CA ARG A 160 -1.06 9.74 -12.79
C ARG A 160 -1.19 11.03 -11.98
N SER A 161 -1.78 12.08 -12.57
CA SER A 161 -1.96 13.36 -11.88
C SER A 161 -2.90 13.25 -10.68
N THR A 162 -3.93 12.41 -10.74
CA THR A 162 -4.81 12.14 -9.59
C THR A 162 -4.02 11.51 -8.45
N PHE A 163 -3.21 10.48 -8.75
CA PHE A 163 -2.38 9.81 -7.75
C PHE A 163 -1.38 10.78 -7.13
N TYR A 164 -0.59 11.49 -7.95
CA TYR A 164 0.46 12.37 -7.45
C TYR A 164 -0.08 13.64 -6.77
N ALA A 165 -1.29 14.10 -7.09
CA ALA A 165 -1.94 15.16 -6.33
C ALA A 165 -2.16 14.79 -4.85
N LEU A 166 -2.45 13.51 -4.57
CA LEU A 166 -2.55 13.00 -3.20
C LEU A 166 -1.20 12.53 -2.64
N TRP A 167 -0.31 12.03 -3.50
CA TRP A 167 1.04 11.65 -3.08
C TRP A 167 1.81 12.86 -2.55
N ASP A 168 1.79 13.97 -3.29
CA ASP A 168 2.53 15.19 -3.00
C ASP A 168 1.74 16.17 -2.13
N SER A 169 0.49 15.85 -1.75
CA SER A 169 -0.27 16.63 -0.77
C SER A 169 0.39 16.53 0.60
N SER A 170 1.44 17.31 0.77
CA SER A 170 2.06 17.55 2.06
C SER A 170 1.03 18.23 2.97
N THR A 171 0.75 17.61 4.11
CA THR A 171 0.87 18.35 5.36
C THR A 171 -0.05 19.59 5.51
N THR A 172 -1.25 19.58 4.90
CA THR A 172 -2.18 20.74 4.93
C THR A 172 -3.59 20.36 5.40
N ASP A 173 -3.72 19.49 6.42
CA ASP A 173 -5.02 19.29 7.10
C ASP A 173 -4.96 19.44 8.63
N SER A 174 -3.89 20.03 9.17
CA SER A 174 -3.85 20.40 10.60
C SER A 174 -4.38 21.82 10.88
N PHE A 175 -4.67 22.63 9.86
CA PHE A 175 -5.10 24.03 10.04
C PHE A 175 -6.52 24.37 9.56
N ALA A 176 -7.20 23.50 8.80
CA ALA A 176 -8.56 23.77 8.30
C ALA A 176 -9.69 23.22 9.19
N ARG A 177 -9.36 22.45 10.24
CA ARG A 177 -10.33 21.88 11.18
C ARG A 177 -10.74 22.81 12.34
N GLY A 178 -10.25 24.05 12.37
CA GLY A 178 -10.56 25.05 13.41
C GLY A 178 -11.57 26.13 13.02
N ALA A 179 -11.95 26.25 11.74
CA ALA A 179 -12.79 27.36 11.27
C ALA A 179 -14.17 26.89 10.80
N ARG A 180 -14.97 26.33 11.71
CA ARG A 180 -16.44 26.34 11.58
C ARG A 180 -17.08 26.90 12.85
N SER A 181 -17.22 28.23 12.80
CA SER A 181 -18.31 29.07 13.29
C SER A 181 -19.29 28.45 14.31
N TRP A 182 -19.35 29.06 15.49
CA TRP A 182 -20.54 29.05 16.35
C TRP A 182 -21.50 30.16 15.89
N PRO A 183 -22.78 29.87 15.58
CA PRO A 183 -23.79 30.90 15.46
C PRO A 183 -24.50 31.11 16.82
N GLY A 184 -24.53 32.37 17.28
CA GLY A 184 -25.69 32.89 18.01
C GLY A 184 -25.63 33.00 19.54
N ALA A 185 -25.36 34.21 20.03
CA ALA A 185 -26.15 34.91 21.06
C ALA A 185 -25.67 36.37 20.99
N GLY A 186 -26.45 37.33 20.48
CA GLY A 186 -27.77 37.70 20.96
C GLY A 186 -27.61 39.01 21.75
N ASP A 187 -28.00 40.11 21.12
CA ASP A 187 -28.04 41.51 21.59
C ASP A 187 -28.25 41.76 23.09
N THR A 188 -27.59 42.82 23.59
CA THR A 188 -28.30 43.87 24.34
C THR A 188 -27.49 45.18 24.39
N PRO A 189 -28.03 46.32 23.92
CA PRO A 189 -27.47 47.63 24.21
C PRO A 189 -28.08 48.19 25.50
N GLY A 190 -27.24 48.67 26.41
CA GLY A 190 -27.64 49.39 27.62
C GLY A 190 -26.99 50.77 27.64
N HIS A 191 -27.84 51.78 27.78
CA HIS A 191 -27.59 53.23 27.80
C HIS A 191 -26.46 53.72 28.71
#